data_AF-A0A965DPF8-F1
#
_entry.id   AF-A0A965DPF8-F1
#
_cell.length_a   1.000
_cell.length_b   1.000
_cell.length_c   1.000
_cell.angle_alpha   90.00
_cell.angle_beta   90.00
_cell.angle_gamma   90.00
#
_symmetry.space_group_name_H-M   'P 1'
#
loop_
_entity.id
_entity.type
_entity.pdbx_description
1 polymer ?
#
loop_
_entity_poly.entity_id
_entity_poly.type
_entity_poly.pdbx_seq_one_letter_code
_entity_poly.pdbx_strand_id
1 'polypeptide(L)'
;MAINTNPYFIGLMMLLLNLGGRFLGMEISKEQEKVFQNPWVRRGLVFTVLFIATRNVFVAAIMTVFVLLVMSFLFNENSDLCLWKDSCAKPTEEGQPTPGLTPEETEIWRRLNEKQMRMAAAQTKKKEDTEDTMTVDNIYAANLAKLQS
;
A
#
# COMPACT_ATOMS: atom_id res chain seq x y z
N MET A 1 -10.80 26.38 -40.94
CA MET A 1 -11.04 27.29 -39.79
C MET A 1 -12.49 27.27 -39.26
N ALA A 2 -13.45 26.61 -39.91
CA ALA A 2 -14.87 26.68 -39.48
C ALA A 2 -15.27 25.69 -38.35
N ILE A 3 -14.51 24.61 -38.14
CA ILE A 3 -14.87 23.51 -37.22
C ILE A 3 -14.60 23.91 -35.75
N ASN A 4 -13.50 24.61 -35.50
CA ASN A 4 -13.07 25.04 -34.15
C ASN A 4 -13.87 26.21 -33.57
N THR A 5 -14.71 26.87 -34.36
CA THR A 5 -15.55 28.00 -33.91
C THR A 5 -17.02 27.61 -33.71
N ASN A 6 -17.41 26.40 -34.12
CA ASN A 6 -18.81 25.97 -34.00
C ASN A 6 -19.11 25.57 -32.54
N PRO A 7 -20.00 26.29 -31.84
CA PRO A 7 -20.30 26.01 -30.42
C PRO A 7 -20.87 24.61 -30.19
N TYR A 8 -21.57 24.03 -31.17
CA TYR A 8 -22.07 22.66 -31.08
C TYR A 8 -20.95 21.63 -31.14
N PHE A 9 -19.92 21.87 -31.96
CA PHE A 9 -18.75 20.99 -32.04
C PHE A 9 -17.94 21.06 -30.74
N ILE A 10 -17.75 22.26 -30.18
CA ILE A 10 -17.08 22.45 -28.89
C ILE A 10 -17.87 21.77 -27.75
N GLY A 11 -19.19 21.92 -27.71
CA GLY A 11 -20.06 21.27 -26.73
C GLY A 11 -20.02 19.73 -26.85
N LEU A 12 -20.06 19.20 -28.07
CA LEU A 12 -19.93 17.76 -28.33
C LEU A 12 -18.57 17.23 -27.88
N MET A 13 -17.48 17.95 -28.17
CA MET A 13 -16.14 17.58 -27.72
C MET A 13 -15.99 17.65 -26.19
N MET A 14 -16.60 18.62 -25.52
CA MET A 14 -16.63 18.68 -24.05
C MET A 14 -17.37 17.49 -23.42
N LEU A 15 -18.46 17.05 -24.06
CA LEU A 15 -19.24 15.89 -23.61
C LEU A 15 -18.45 14.58 -23.84
N LEU A 16 -17.83 14.43 -25.00
CA LEU A 16 -16.96 13.30 -25.31
C LEU A 16 -15.75 13.22 -24.39
N LEU A 17 -15.17 14.36 -23.98
CA LEU A 17 -14.05 14.40 -23.04
C LEU A 17 -14.48 13.98 -21.63
N ASN A 18 -15.67 14.39 -21.18
CA ASN A 18 -16.24 13.95 -19.90
C ASN A 18 -16.56 12.44 -19.89
N LEU A 19 -17.11 11.91 -20.98
CA LEU A 19 -17.36 10.47 -21.12
C LEU A 19 -16.07 9.67 -21.26
N GLY A 20 -15.15 10.16 -22.09
CA GLY A 20 -13.86 9.54 -22.39
C GLY A 20 -12.94 9.48 -21.19
N GLY A 21 -13.01 10.42 -20.25
CA GLY A 21 -12.21 10.41 -19.02
C GLY A 21 -12.34 9.11 -18.21
N ARG A 22 -13.52 8.50 -18.14
CA ARG A 22 -13.74 7.23 -17.45
C ARG A 22 -13.19 6.02 -18.22
N PHE A 23 -13.25 6.04 -19.55
CA PHE A 23 -12.72 4.97 -20.41
C PHE A 23 -11.20 5.02 -20.55
N LEU A 24 -10.61 6.23 -20.60
CA LEU A 24 -9.17 6.44 -20.58
C LEU A 24 -8.53 5.86 -19.31
N GLY A 25 -9.24 5.87 -18.18
CA GLY A 25 -8.77 5.23 -16.95
C GLY A 25 -8.83 3.70 -16.97
N MET A 26 -9.73 3.09 -17.76
CA MET A 26 -9.92 1.63 -17.83
C MET A 26 -8.98 0.95 -18.82
N GLU A 27 -8.46 1.67 -19.82
CA GLU A 27 -7.53 1.14 -20.83
C GLU A 27 -6.04 1.22 -20.41
N ILE A 28 -5.76 1.80 -19.24
CA ILE A 28 -4.39 1.92 -18.73
C ILE A 28 -3.91 0.55 -18.21
N SER A 29 -2.80 0.07 -18.75
CA SER A 29 -2.13 -1.14 -18.28
C SER A 29 -1.59 -0.97 -16.85
N LYS A 30 -1.45 -2.06 -16.09
CA LYS A 30 -0.93 -2.06 -14.71
C LYS A 30 0.42 -1.35 -14.57
N GLU A 31 1.28 -1.42 -15.57
CA GLU A 31 2.58 -0.73 -15.54
C GLU A 31 2.46 0.77 -15.82
N GLN A 32 1.49 1.19 -16.66
CA GLN A 32 1.19 2.60 -16.90
C GLN A 32 0.53 3.23 -15.67
N GLU A 33 -0.33 2.47 -14.98
CA GLU A 33 -0.97 2.93 -13.75
C GLU A 33 0.06 3.33 -12.69
N LYS A 34 1.12 2.53 -12.49
CA LYS A 34 2.22 2.87 -11.58
C LYS A 34 2.90 4.20 -11.92
N VAL A 35 3.02 4.52 -13.21
CA VAL A 35 3.58 5.81 -13.66
C VAL A 35 2.63 6.95 -13.29
N PHE A 36 1.34 6.80 -13.52
CA PHE A 36 0.34 7.82 -13.16
C PHE A 36 0.10 7.95 -11.65
N GLN A 37 0.34 6.89 -10.88
CA GLN A 37 0.30 6.91 -9.42
C GLN A 37 1.51 7.62 -8.80
N ASN A 38 2.61 7.80 -9.54
CA ASN A 38 3.77 8.53 -9.05
C ASN A 38 3.40 10.00 -8.74
N PRO A 39 3.65 10.51 -7.53
CA PRO A 39 3.31 11.87 -7.13
C PRO A 39 3.95 12.95 -8.02
N TRP A 40 5.13 12.70 -8.59
CA TRP A 40 5.76 13.63 -9.53
C TRP A 40 5.00 13.74 -10.84
N VAL A 41 4.55 12.60 -11.38
CA VAL A 41 3.76 12.54 -12.61
C VAL A 41 2.40 13.21 -12.38
N ARG A 42 1.75 12.92 -11.26
CA ARG A 42 0.48 13.55 -10.89
C ARG A 42 0.59 15.08 -10.81
N ARG A 43 1.66 15.61 -10.19
CA ARG A 43 1.93 17.06 -10.14
C ARG A 43 2.20 17.64 -11.53
N GLY A 44 2.94 16.91 -12.38
CA GLY A 44 3.19 17.27 -13.77
C GLY A 44 1.92 17.31 -14.63
N LEU A 45 0.95 16.42 -14.38
CA LEU A 45 -0.34 16.44 -15.06
C LEU A 45 -1.16 17.69 -14.69
N VAL A 46 -1.20 18.06 -13.42
CA VAL A 46 -1.87 19.29 -12.97
C VAL A 46 -1.26 20.52 -13.66
N PHE A 47 0.08 20.59 -13.70
CA PHE A 47 0.79 21.61 -14.46
C PHE A 47 0.40 21.61 -15.95
N THR A 48 0.30 20.44 -16.56
CA THR A 48 -0.02 20.30 -17.98
C THR A 48 -1.42 20.82 -18.29
N VAL A 49 -2.41 20.49 -17.46
CA VAL A 49 -3.79 20.99 -17.61
C VAL A 49 -3.82 22.51 -17.46
N LEU A 50 -3.14 23.06 -16.44
CA LEU A 50 -3.06 24.51 -16.24
C LEU A 50 -2.32 25.22 -17.37
N PHE A 51 -1.27 24.61 -17.92
CA PHE A 51 -0.52 25.13 -19.06
C PHE A 51 -1.35 25.15 -20.34
N ILE A 52 -2.14 24.10 -20.61
CA ILE A 52 -3.06 24.06 -21.75
C ILE A 52 -4.11 25.18 -21.63
N ALA A 53 -4.59 25.45 -20.41
CA ALA A 53 -5.59 26.49 -20.15
C ALA A 53 -5.02 27.92 -20.27
N THR A 54 -3.84 28.17 -19.71
CA THR A 54 -3.26 29.54 -19.65
C THR A 54 -2.35 29.88 -20.83
N ARG A 55 -1.85 28.88 -21.57
CA ARG A 55 -0.91 29.03 -22.70
C ARG A 55 0.37 29.80 -22.35
N ASN A 56 0.69 29.97 -21.06
CA ASN A 56 1.86 30.69 -20.57
C ASN A 56 2.57 29.86 -19.50
N VAL A 57 3.83 29.53 -19.74
CA VAL A 57 4.58 28.59 -18.88
C VAL A 57 4.85 29.15 -17.48
N PHE A 58 5.10 30.46 -17.37
CA PHE A 58 5.42 31.10 -16.10
C PHE A 58 4.16 31.23 -15.22
N VAL A 59 3.06 31.66 -15.83
CA VAL A 59 1.75 31.75 -15.16
C VAL A 59 1.27 30.36 -14.75
N ALA A 60 1.41 29.35 -15.62
CA ALA A 60 1.03 27.98 -15.31
C ALA A 60 1.85 27.41 -14.13
N ALA A 61 3.15 27.68 -14.07
CA ALA A 61 4.00 27.22 -12.98
C ALA A 61 3.58 27.80 -11.63
N ILE A 62 3.38 29.13 -11.55
CA ILE A 62 2.92 29.80 -10.32
C ILE A 62 1.55 29.30 -9.91
N MET A 63 0.61 29.19 -10.85
CA MET A 63 -0.73 28.67 -10.59
C MET A 63 -0.71 27.23 -10.11
N THR A 64 0.19 26.40 -10.65
CA THR A 64 0.35 25.01 -10.19
C THR A 64 0.85 24.96 -8.76
N VAL A 65 1.87 25.75 -8.42
CA VAL A 65 2.38 25.83 -7.03
C VAL A 65 1.28 26.30 -6.09
N PHE A 66 0.51 27.32 -6.48
CA PHE A 66 -0.64 27.79 -5.70
C PHE A 66 -1.70 26.70 -5.50
N VAL A 67 -2.10 26.00 -6.57
CA VAL A 67 -3.08 24.90 -6.49
C VAL A 67 -2.57 23.76 -5.63
N LEU A 68 -1.29 23.39 -5.75
CA LEU A 68 -0.69 22.36 -4.90
C LEU A 68 -0.63 22.80 -3.44
N LEU A 69 -0.31 24.06 -3.15
CA LEU A 69 -0.35 24.59 -1.78
C LEU A 69 -1.77 24.58 -1.23
N VAL A 70 -2.77 25.02 -1.99
CA VAL A 70 -4.18 24.97 -1.56
C VAL A 70 -4.62 23.53 -1.33
N MET A 71 -4.30 22.60 -2.23
CA MET A 71 -4.66 21.18 -2.07
C MET A 71 -3.92 20.51 -0.91
N SER A 72 -2.64 20.82 -0.69
CA SER A 72 -1.81 20.25 0.37
C SER A 72 -1.91 20.98 1.72
N PHE A 73 -2.52 22.16 1.79
CA PHE A 73 -2.68 22.92 3.02
C PHE A 73 -4.14 23.10 3.42
N LEU A 74 -5.04 23.35 2.47
CA LEU A 74 -6.47 23.58 2.71
C LEU A 74 -7.30 22.29 2.71
N PHE A 75 -6.84 21.23 2.03
CA PHE A 75 -7.51 19.93 1.92
C PHE A 75 -6.69 18.75 2.50
N ASN A 76 -5.61 19.03 3.23
CA ASN A 76 -4.76 18.02 3.81
C ASN A 76 -5.14 17.75 5.27
N GLU A 77 -5.71 16.57 5.54
CA GLU A 77 -6.04 16.05 6.88
C GLU A 77 -4.82 15.85 7.81
N ASN A 78 -3.59 16.08 7.32
CA ASN A 78 -2.34 16.01 8.10
C ASN A 78 -1.80 17.39 8.54
N SER A 79 -2.55 18.48 8.31
CA SER A 79 -2.18 19.83 8.77
C SER A 79 -3.17 20.31 9.83
N ASP A 80 -2.69 20.93 10.92
CA ASP A 80 -3.41 21.41 12.13
C ASP A 80 -4.64 22.33 11.89
N LEU A 81 -5.02 22.60 10.64
CA LEU A 81 -6.13 23.45 10.23
C LEU A 81 -7.11 22.67 9.34
N CYS A 82 -7.70 21.60 9.90
CA CYS A 82 -8.90 20.98 9.38
C CYS A 82 -10.08 21.99 9.37
N LEU A 83 -10.45 22.51 8.19
CA LEU A 83 -11.67 23.31 8.02
C LEU A 83 -12.95 22.44 7.98
N TRP A 84 -12.84 21.13 7.78
CA TRP A 84 -13.96 20.19 7.83
C TRP A 84 -13.99 19.43 9.17
N LYS A 85 -14.40 20.15 10.22
CA LYS A 85 -14.43 19.64 11.61
C LYS A 85 -15.34 18.41 11.81
N ASP A 86 -16.21 18.09 10.84
CA ASP A 86 -17.13 16.94 10.92
C ASP A 86 -16.64 15.67 10.20
N SER A 87 -15.55 15.75 9.41
CA SER A 87 -14.93 14.57 8.76
C SER A 87 -13.50 14.32 9.21
N CYS A 88 -12.90 15.27 9.94
CA CYS A 88 -11.70 15.01 10.73
C CYS A 88 -12.09 14.21 11.99
N ALA A 89 -12.65 13.01 11.77
CA ALA A 89 -12.21 11.88 12.57
C ALA A 89 -10.68 11.94 12.51
N LYS A 90 -10.04 11.83 13.67
CA LYS A 90 -8.59 11.69 13.82
C LYS A 90 -8.07 10.71 12.76
N PRO A 91 -6.77 10.69 12.46
CA PRO A 91 -6.18 9.48 11.89
C PRO A 91 -6.57 8.33 12.81
N THR A 92 -7.65 7.64 12.46
CA THR A 92 -7.78 6.24 12.73
C THR A 92 -6.61 5.74 11.93
N GLU A 93 -5.50 5.53 12.61
CA GLU A 93 -4.75 4.33 12.32
C GLU A 93 -5.81 3.23 12.19
N GLU A 94 -6.18 2.89 10.95
CA GLU A 94 -6.93 1.67 10.68
C GLU A 94 -5.96 0.55 10.99
N GLY A 95 -5.95 0.21 12.28
CA GLY A 95 -4.81 -0.30 13.00
C GLY A 95 -4.84 0.05 14.50
N GLN A 96 -5.83 0.79 14.99
CA GLN A 96 -6.07 0.94 16.42
C GLN A 96 -7.08 -0.12 16.90
N PRO A 97 -6.76 -0.83 18.00
CA PRO A 97 -7.29 -2.14 18.30
C PRO A 97 -8.74 -2.02 18.77
N THR A 98 -9.64 -2.80 18.16
CA THR A 98 -10.80 -3.24 18.91
C THR A 98 -10.32 -3.86 20.23
N PRO A 99 -10.97 -3.59 21.39
CA PRO A 99 -10.63 -4.22 22.68
C PRO A 99 -11.06 -5.70 22.72
N GLY A 100 -10.74 -6.41 21.64
CA GLY A 100 -11.09 -7.77 21.31
C GLY A 100 -10.70 -8.00 19.86
N LEU A 101 -9.89 -9.03 19.61
CA LEU A 101 -9.59 -9.47 18.25
C LEU A 101 -10.91 -9.73 17.51
N THR A 102 -11.01 -9.32 16.25
CA THR A 102 -12.10 -9.76 15.39
C THR A 102 -12.14 -11.30 15.35
N PRO A 103 -13.31 -11.92 15.10
CA PRO A 103 -13.42 -13.38 15.07
C PRO A 103 -12.44 -14.03 14.07
N GLU A 104 -12.09 -13.33 12.98
CA GLU A 104 -11.09 -13.82 12.02
C GLU A 104 -9.66 -13.72 12.56
N GLU A 105 -9.30 -12.62 13.21
CA GLU A 105 -7.97 -12.44 13.79
C GLU A 105 -7.71 -13.42 14.94
N THR A 106 -8.71 -13.72 15.78
CA THR A 106 -8.56 -14.74 16.85
C THR A 106 -8.24 -16.12 16.29
N GLU A 107 -8.86 -16.50 15.18
CA GLU A 107 -8.63 -17.78 14.52
C GLU A 107 -7.25 -17.82 13.86
N ILE A 108 -6.82 -16.72 13.23
CA ILE A 108 -5.45 -16.59 12.69
C ILE A 108 -4.42 -16.72 13.82
N TRP A 109 -4.64 -16.03 14.95
CA TRP A 109 -3.77 -16.09 16.13
C TRP A 109 -3.71 -17.50 16.71
N ARG A 110 -4.86 -18.17 16.84
CA ARG A 110 -4.96 -19.56 17.33
C ARG A 110 -4.18 -20.52 16.43
N ARG A 111 -4.36 -20.41 15.11
CA ARG A 111 -3.64 -21.23 14.12
C ARG A 111 -2.14 -20.97 14.11
N LEU A 112 -1.72 -19.71 14.26
CA LEU A 112 -0.30 -19.35 14.29
C LEU A 112 0.36 -19.88 15.57
N ASN A 113 -0.29 -19.73 16.71
CA ASN A 113 0.21 -20.22 17.99
C ASN A 113 0.28 -21.75 18.02
N GLU A 114 -0.74 -22.44 17.50
CA GLU A 114 -0.72 -23.90 17.35
C GLU A 114 0.43 -24.37 16.44
N LYS A 115 0.66 -23.67 15.32
CA LYS A 115 1.81 -23.95 14.45
C LYS A 115 3.14 -23.72 15.18
N GLN A 116 3.29 -22.64 15.95
CA GLN A 116 4.50 -22.37 16.72
C GLN A 116 4.74 -23.44 17.78
N MET A 117 3.70 -23.88 18.51
CA MET A 117 3.81 -24.97 19.48
C MET A 117 4.19 -26.30 18.84
N ARG A 118 3.59 -26.66 17.69
CA ARG A 118 3.96 -27.90 16.96
C ARG A 118 5.39 -27.85 16.46
N MET A 119 5.84 -26.70 15.97
CA MET A 119 7.23 -26.50 15.53
C MET A 119 8.21 -26.58 16.70
N ALA A 120 7.86 -26.01 17.87
CA ALA A 120 8.66 -26.10 19.08
C ALA A 120 8.72 -27.54 19.62
N ALA A 121 7.59 -28.25 19.67
CA ALA A 121 7.52 -29.65 20.09
C ALA A 121 8.26 -30.60 19.12
N ALA A 122 8.24 -30.32 17.81
CA ALA A 122 9.02 -31.05 16.83
C ALA A 122 10.52 -30.78 16.99
N GLN A 123 10.92 -29.56 17.37
CA GLN A 123 12.31 -29.23 17.69
C GLN A 123 12.78 -29.89 18.98
N THR A 124 11.95 -29.96 20.03
CA THR A 124 12.30 -30.66 21.27
C THR A 124 12.39 -32.16 21.05
N LYS A 125 11.42 -32.78 20.37
CA LYS A 125 11.50 -34.20 20.01
C LYS A 125 12.75 -34.52 19.18
N LYS A 126 13.05 -33.70 18.18
CA LYS A 126 14.26 -33.91 17.35
C LYS A 126 15.55 -33.78 18.18
N LYS A 127 15.60 -32.88 19.16
CA LYS A 127 16.73 -32.77 20.10
C LYS A 127 16.81 -33.98 21.02
N GLU A 128 15.69 -34.41 21.57
CA GLU A 128 15.57 -35.56 22.47
C GLU A 128 15.96 -36.87 21.75
N ASP A 129 15.45 -37.12 20.54
CA ASP A 129 15.82 -38.25 19.69
C ASP A 129 17.31 -38.26 19.35
N THR A 130 17.91 -37.08 19.11
CA THR A 130 19.34 -36.96 18.82
C THR A 130 20.19 -37.17 20.09
N GLU A 131 19.74 -36.68 21.24
CA GLU A 131 20.42 -36.81 22.53
C GLU A 131 20.37 -38.25 23.05
N ASP A 132 19.24 -38.95 22.93
CA ASP A 132 19.14 -40.37 23.28
C ASP A 132 20.02 -41.25 22.37
N THR A 133 20.08 -40.96 21.06
CA THR A 133 20.96 -41.71 20.15
C THR A 133 22.44 -41.51 20.53
N MET A 134 22.84 -40.26 20.84
CA MET A 134 24.21 -39.95 21.26
C MET A 134 24.57 -40.57 22.63
N THR A 135 23.63 -40.69 23.56
CA THR A 135 23.90 -41.32 24.86
C THR A 135 24.00 -42.83 24.76
N VAL A 136 23.14 -43.48 23.97
CA VAL A 136 23.21 -44.93 23.71
C VAL A 136 24.53 -45.31 23.05
N ASP A 137 24.97 -44.59 22.02
CA ASP A 137 26.24 -44.87 21.33
C ASP A 137 27.45 -44.77 22.28
N ASN A 138 27.46 -43.77 23.17
CA ASN A 138 28.51 -43.60 24.17
C ASN A 138 28.55 -44.75 25.19
N ILE A 139 27.39 -45.22 25.65
CA ILE A 139 27.28 -46.36 26.57
C ILE A 139 27.79 -47.65 25.91
N TYR A 140 27.42 -47.89 24.64
CA TYR A 140 27.90 -49.05 23.89
C TYR A 140 29.43 -49.02 23.70
N ALA A 141 29.99 -47.86 23.31
CA ALA A 141 31.43 -47.69 23.14
C ALA A 141 32.20 -47.93 24.45
N ALA A 142 31.71 -47.41 25.58
CA ALA A 142 32.32 -47.60 26.90
C ALA A 142 32.30 -49.07 27.37
N ASN A 143 31.20 -49.79 27.10
CA ASN A 143 31.10 -51.21 27.43
C ASN A 143 32.01 -52.08 26.57
N LEU A 144 32.18 -51.73 25.28
CA LEU A 144 33.10 -52.44 24.38
C LEU A 144 34.57 -52.29 24.84
N ALA A 145 34.96 -51.10 25.29
CA ALA A 145 36.31 -50.86 25.80
C ALA A 145 36.64 -51.71 27.04
N LYS A 146 35.66 -51.96 27.91
CA LYS A 146 35.82 -52.83 29.09
C LYS A 146 35.97 -54.31 28.75
N LEU A 147 35.50 -54.75 27.59
CA LEU A 147 35.65 -56.15 27.14
C LEU A 147 37.03 -56.42 26.50
N GLN A 148 37.77 -55.36 26.17
CA GLN A 148 39.10 -55.44 25.56
C GLN A 148 40.25 -55.25 26.57
N SER A 149 39.93 -54.97 27.84
CA SER A 149 40.87 -54.83 28.97
C SER A 149 40.82 -56.05 29.88
#